data_AF-A0A0G0NKJ5-F1
#
_entry.id   AF-A0A0G0NKJ5-F1
#
_cell.length_a   1.000
_cell.length_b   1.000
_cell.length_c   1.000
_cell.angle_alpha   90.00
_cell.angle_beta   90.00
_cell.angle_gamma   90.00
#
_symmetry.space_group_name_H-M   'P 1'
#
loop_
_entity.id
_entity.type
_entity.pdbx_description
1 polymer ?
#
loop_
_entity_poly.entity_id
_entity_poly.type
_entity_poly.pdbx_seq_one_letter_code
_entity_poly.pdbx_strand_id
1 'polypeptide(L)'
;MDNDTKRTKFLYQLIDFGIGRIVFSFDFIASAVIFVLMVLSNKYGWAYFPRERSLDFVVVMFAAASTLFSITLAALAIVLSFSSSQFVTFLKKKDKFSAILFPFWLGNASYLMVLLLSSLYLLLDISKISILDLYLFPLITALFFYSLVSTFFLLATVIRFGYFTNIDNKE
;
A
#
# COMPACT_ATOMS: atom_id res chain seq x y z
N MET A 1 -16.07 -12.19 -25.66
CA MET A 1 -14.94 -11.81 -24.80
C MET A 1 -15.56 -11.35 -23.48
N ASP A 2 -15.55 -12.26 -22.50
CA ASP A 2 -16.54 -12.37 -21.42
C ASP A 2 -16.54 -11.22 -20.40
N ASN A 3 -17.73 -10.95 -19.86
CA ASN A 3 -17.99 -9.99 -18.78
C ASN A 3 -17.11 -10.25 -17.54
N ASP A 4 -16.71 -11.50 -17.32
CA ASP A 4 -15.86 -11.92 -16.20
C ASP A 4 -14.43 -11.37 -16.28
N THR A 5 -13.88 -11.18 -17.49
CA THR A 5 -12.53 -10.59 -17.66
C THR A 5 -12.52 -9.08 -17.43
N LYS A 6 -13.68 -8.41 -17.54
CA LYS A 6 -13.79 -6.98 -17.20
C LYS A 6 -13.87 -6.76 -15.70
N ARG A 7 -14.58 -7.65 -14.97
CA ARG A 7 -14.74 -7.58 -13.51
C ARG A 7 -13.46 -7.85 -12.71
N THR A 8 -12.48 -8.53 -13.31
CA THR A 8 -11.17 -8.76 -12.69
C THR A 8 -10.17 -7.61 -12.90
N LYS A 9 -10.50 -6.60 -13.71
CA LYS A 9 -9.62 -5.43 -13.86
C LYS A 9 -9.61 -4.62 -12.57
N PHE A 10 -8.40 -4.23 -12.14
CA PHE A 10 -8.18 -3.42 -10.94
C PHE A 10 -9.10 -2.19 -10.88
N LEU A 11 -9.33 -1.53 -12.02
CA LEU A 11 -10.19 -0.35 -12.10
C LEU A 11 -11.65 -0.65 -11.74
N TYR A 12 -12.19 -1.79 -12.18
CA TYR A 12 -13.55 -2.22 -11.83
C TYR A 12 -13.65 -2.59 -10.35
N GLN A 13 -12.63 -3.29 -9.83
CA GLN A 13 -12.57 -3.63 -8.41
C GLN A 13 -12.42 -2.39 -7.52
N LEU A 14 -11.71 -1.35 -7.98
CA LEU A 14 -11.58 -0.07 -7.30
C LEU A 14 -12.93 0.68 -7.23
N ILE A 15 -13.70 0.63 -8.32
CA ILE A 15 -15.05 1.23 -8.37
C ILE A 15 -16.01 0.47 -7.44
N ASP A 16 -16.02 -0.87 -7.49
CA ASP A 16 -16.86 -1.72 -6.63
C ASP A 16 -16.49 -1.63 -5.14
N PHE A 17 -15.20 -1.53 -4.84
CA PHE A 17 -14.71 -1.33 -3.46
C PHE A 17 -15.13 0.04 -2.91
N GLY A 18 -15.34 1.00 -3.80
CA GLY A 18 -15.77 2.35 -3.50
C GLY A 18 -14.59 3.27 -3.18
N ILE A 19 -14.27 4.16 -4.13
CA ILE A 19 -13.23 5.20 -3.97
C ILE A 19 -13.45 6.01 -2.68
N GLY A 20 -14.70 6.28 -2.31
CA GLY A 20 -15.06 6.95 -1.07
C GLY A 20 -14.55 6.22 0.18
N ARG A 21 -14.56 4.88 0.22
CA ARG A 21 -14.00 4.14 1.36
C ARG A 21 -12.49 4.32 1.51
N ILE A 22 -11.78 4.48 0.40
CA ILE A 22 -10.33 4.71 0.41
C ILE A 22 -10.06 6.14 0.88
N VAL A 23 -10.75 7.13 0.32
CA VAL A 23 -10.54 8.57 0.64
C VAL A 23 -10.97 8.92 2.07
N PHE A 24 -12.05 8.31 2.59
CA PHE A 24 -12.49 8.51 3.97
C PHE A 24 -11.88 7.50 4.96
N SER A 25 -10.89 6.71 4.53
CA SER A 25 -10.18 5.81 5.45
C SER A 25 -9.29 6.60 6.41
N PHE A 26 -9.18 6.11 7.65
CA PHE A 26 -8.28 6.69 8.64
C PHE A 26 -6.83 6.74 8.13
N ASP A 27 -6.41 5.70 7.41
CA ASP A 27 -5.06 5.55 6.86
C ASP A 27 -4.75 6.65 5.82
N PHE A 28 -5.71 6.93 4.95
CA PHE A 28 -5.60 8.01 3.96
C PHE A 28 -5.57 9.38 4.65
N ILE A 29 -6.46 9.60 5.63
CA ILE A 29 -6.51 10.87 6.38
C ILE A 29 -5.19 11.10 7.13
N ALA A 30 -4.67 10.10 7.83
CA ALA A 30 -3.40 10.19 8.54
C ALA A 30 -2.24 10.53 7.58
N SER A 31 -2.21 9.89 6.42
CA SER A 31 -1.18 10.12 5.39
C SER A 31 -1.29 11.51 4.77
N ALA A 32 -2.51 11.99 4.51
CA ALA A 32 -2.76 13.35 4.04
C ALA A 32 -2.33 14.41 5.08
N VAL A 33 -2.59 14.15 6.36
CA VAL A 33 -2.13 15.02 7.46
C VAL A 33 -0.60 15.07 7.51
N ILE A 34 0.08 13.93 7.41
CA ILE A 34 1.56 13.87 7.35
C ILE A 34 2.08 14.70 6.17
N PHE A 35 1.48 14.53 4.99
CA PHE A 35 1.86 15.29 3.79
C PHE A 35 1.74 16.81 4.04
N VAL A 36 0.59 17.27 4.51
CA VAL A 36 0.34 18.70 4.75
C VAL A 36 1.30 19.25 5.81
N LEU A 37 1.47 18.54 6.93
CA LEU A 37 2.37 18.98 8.00
C LEU A 37 3.82 19.08 7.53
N MET A 38 4.32 18.12 6.75
CA MET A 38 5.68 18.17 6.23
C MET A 38 5.86 19.29 5.20
N VAL A 39 4.89 19.52 4.32
CA VAL A 39 4.94 20.63 3.35
C VAL A 39 4.96 21.98 4.08
N LEU A 40 4.10 22.18 5.08
CA LEU A 40 4.08 23.39 5.89
C LEU A 40 5.40 23.56 6.65
N SER A 41 5.88 22.50 7.30
CA SER A 41 7.15 22.50 8.04
C SER A 41 8.31 22.93 7.14
N ASN A 42 8.40 22.36 5.94
CA ASN A 42 9.47 22.66 4.98
C ASN A 42 9.34 24.06 4.36
N LYS A 43 8.12 24.54 4.13
CA LYS A 43 7.86 25.86 3.55
C LYS A 43 8.12 27.00 4.54
N TYR A 44 7.75 26.81 5.81
CA TYR A 44 7.90 27.82 6.87
C TYR A 44 9.17 27.64 7.71
N GLY A 45 10.00 26.64 7.40
CA GLY A 45 11.28 26.41 8.09
C GLY A 45 11.11 25.89 9.52
N TRP A 46 10.00 25.23 9.86
CA TRP A 46 9.87 24.56 11.14
C TRP A 46 10.79 23.33 11.12
N ALA A 47 11.75 23.28 12.05
CA ALA A 47 12.84 22.29 12.06
C ALA A 47 12.41 20.85 12.42
N TYR A 48 11.11 20.51 12.32
CA TYR A 48 10.60 19.17 12.64
C TYR A 48 10.99 18.12 11.60
N PHE A 49 11.14 18.52 10.33
CA PHE A 49 11.53 17.64 9.23
C PHE A 49 12.70 18.26 8.45
N PRO A 50 13.95 17.98 8.82
CA PRO A 50 15.11 18.62 8.22
C PRO A 50 15.28 18.18 6.76
N ARG A 51 15.00 19.12 5.86
CA ARG A 51 15.13 18.95 4.42
C ARG A 51 16.52 18.54 3.95
N GLU A 52 17.55 18.98 4.66
CA GLU A 52 18.96 18.67 4.38
C GLU A 52 19.28 17.17 4.42
N ARG A 53 18.43 16.37 5.07
CA ARG A 53 18.56 14.90 5.16
C ARG A 53 17.53 14.15 4.31
N SER A 54 16.81 14.83 3.43
CA SER A 54 15.73 14.21 2.63
C SER A 54 16.23 13.01 1.81
N LEU A 55 17.46 13.09 1.28
CA LEU A 55 18.09 12.00 0.52
C LEU A 55 18.29 10.75 1.38
N ASP A 56 18.87 10.88 2.58
CA ASP A 56 19.08 9.76 3.51
C ASP A 56 17.74 9.11 3.88
N PHE A 57 16.72 9.91 4.16
CA PHE A 57 15.38 9.41 4.47
C PHE A 57 14.76 8.67 3.29
N VAL A 58 14.87 9.18 2.06
CA VAL A 58 14.34 8.51 0.86
C VAL A 58 15.04 7.17 0.61
N VAL A 59 16.36 7.08 0.82
CA VAL A 59 17.11 5.82 0.72
C VAL A 59 16.60 4.79 1.74
N VAL A 60 16.42 5.21 2.99
CA VAL A 60 15.89 4.33 4.05
C VAL A 60 14.46 3.88 3.73
N MET A 61 13.60 4.79 3.29
CA MET A 61 12.22 4.47 2.89
C MET A 61 12.18 3.53 1.69
N PHE A 62 13.06 3.72 0.70
CA PHE A 62 13.17 2.82 -0.45
C PHE A 62 13.53 1.39 -0.02
N ALA A 63 14.56 1.24 0.82
CA ALA A 63 14.98 -0.07 1.32
C ALA A 63 13.88 -0.75 2.17
N ALA A 64 13.24 0.01 3.06
CA ALA A 64 12.14 -0.50 3.89
C ALA A 64 10.91 -0.90 3.04
N ALA A 65 10.51 -0.05 2.09
CA ALA A 65 9.40 -0.31 1.19
C ALA A 65 9.65 -1.54 0.31
N SER A 66 10.88 -1.73 -0.19
CA SER A 66 11.25 -2.88 -1.01
C SER A 66 11.13 -4.19 -0.23
N THR A 67 11.60 -4.17 1.03
CA THR A 67 11.53 -5.31 1.94
C THR A 67 10.07 -5.66 2.26
N LEU A 68 9.28 -4.66 2.66
CA LEU A 68 7.87 -4.86 3.02
C LEU A 68 7.04 -5.31 1.82
N PHE A 69 7.26 -4.74 0.63
CA PHE A 69 6.64 -5.16 -0.61
C PHE A 69 6.91 -6.65 -0.92
N SER A 70 8.15 -7.10 -0.75
CA SER A 70 8.51 -8.49 -0.97
C SER A 70 7.81 -9.42 0.02
N ILE A 71 7.71 -9.02 1.29
CA ILE A 71 7.01 -9.77 2.34
C ILE A 71 5.51 -9.85 2.04
N THR A 72 4.86 -8.74 1.69
CA THR A 72 3.42 -8.72 1.40
C THR A 72 3.06 -9.51 0.15
N LEU A 73 3.94 -9.50 -0.86
CA LEU A 73 3.79 -10.31 -2.06
C LEU A 73 3.96 -11.81 -1.76
N ALA A 74 4.95 -12.18 -0.95
CA ALA A 74 5.14 -13.57 -0.51
C ALA A 74 3.95 -14.06 0.32
N ALA A 75 3.44 -13.25 1.25
CA ALA A 75 2.26 -13.58 2.03
C ALA A 75 1.02 -13.80 1.15
N LEU A 76 0.82 -12.96 0.13
CA LEU A 76 -0.24 -13.14 -0.86
C LEU A 76 -0.08 -14.46 -1.63
N ALA A 77 1.13 -14.79 -2.08
CA ALA A 77 1.42 -16.04 -2.78
C ALA A 77 1.14 -17.27 -1.92
N ILE A 78 1.50 -17.23 -0.62
CA ILE A 78 1.21 -18.29 0.34
C ILE A 78 -0.30 -18.49 0.50
N VAL A 79 -1.06 -17.41 0.72
CA VAL A 79 -2.52 -17.47 0.85
C VAL A 79 -3.17 -18.06 -0.40
N LEU A 80 -2.69 -17.66 -1.58
CA LEU A 80 -3.17 -18.20 -2.85
C LEU A 80 -2.79 -19.68 -3.04
N SER A 81 -1.60 -20.10 -2.60
CA SER A 81 -1.12 -21.48 -2.68
C SER A 81 -1.91 -22.44 -1.79
N PHE A 82 -2.36 -21.99 -0.62
CA PHE A 82 -3.17 -22.81 0.29
C PHE A 82 -4.68 -22.75 -0.02
N SER A 83 -5.12 -21.84 -0.89
CA SER A 83 -6.51 -21.74 -1.29
C SER A 83 -6.86 -22.84 -2.28
N SER A 84 -7.59 -23.87 -1.84
CA SER A 84 -8.06 -24.94 -2.74
C SER A 84 -8.92 -24.38 -3.88
N SER A 85 -8.91 -25.06 -5.04
CA SER A 85 -9.72 -24.63 -6.20
C SER A 85 -11.21 -24.51 -5.85
N GLN A 86 -11.70 -25.34 -4.93
CA GLN A 86 -13.06 -25.32 -4.40
C GLN A 86 -13.31 -24.07 -3.52
N PHE A 87 -12.36 -23.70 -2.67
CA PHE A 87 -12.45 -22.50 -1.82
C PHE A 87 -12.44 -21.21 -2.66
N VAL A 88 -11.55 -21.12 -3.65
CA VAL A 88 -11.52 -20.00 -4.61
C VAL A 88 -12.84 -19.92 -5.38
N THR A 89 -13.38 -21.06 -5.82
CA THR A 89 -14.67 -21.12 -6.54
C THR A 89 -15.83 -20.70 -5.64
N PHE A 90 -15.82 -21.09 -4.36
CA PHE A 90 -16.82 -20.66 -3.37
C PHE A 90 -16.76 -19.14 -3.13
N LEU A 91 -15.56 -18.58 -2.91
CA LEU A 91 -15.38 -17.14 -2.70
C LEU A 91 -15.76 -16.32 -3.93
N LYS A 92 -15.51 -16.84 -5.14
CA LYS A 92 -15.96 -16.24 -6.40
C LYS A 92 -17.50 -16.28 -6.51
N LYS A 93 -18.13 -17.42 -6.20
CA LYS A 93 -19.61 -17.54 -6.20
C LYS A 93 -20.30 -16.62 -5.19
N LYS A 94 -19.63 -16.27 -4.10
CA LYS A 94 -20.14 -15.35 -3.06
C LYS A 94 -19.73 -13.89 -3.28
N ASP A 95 -19.00 -13.58 -4.35
CA ASP A 95 -18.47 -12.25 -4.68
C ASP A 95 -17.61 -11.64 -3.55
N LYS A 96 -16.99 -12.51 -2.74
CA LYS A 96 -16.11 -12.12 -1.61
C LYS A 96 -14.63 -12.20 -1.97
N PHE A 97 -14.29 -12.91 -3.05
CA PHE A 97 -12.91 -13.09 -3.49
C PHE A 97 -12.22 -11.74 -3.81
N SER A 98 -12.86 -10.89 -4.61
CA SER A 98 -12.34 -9.57 -4.95
C SER A 98 -12.20 -8.69 -3.72
N ALA A 99 -13.15 -8.74 -2.79
CA ALA A 99 -13.12 -7.94 -1.55
C ALA A 99 -11.96 -8.32 -0.61
N ILE A 100 -11.54 -9.59 -0.60
CA ILE A 100 -10.40 -10.07 0.22
C ILE A 100 -9.07 -9.74 -0.46
N LEU A 101 -8.97 -9.89 -1.77
CA LEU A 101 -7.74 -9.64 -2.52
C LEU A 101 -7.47 -8.15 -2.75
N PHE A 102 -8.50 -7.33 -2.89
CA PHE A 102 -8.35 -5.93 -3.24
C PHE A 102 -7.49 -5.13 -2.24
N PRO A 103 -7.62 -5.30 -0.91
CA PRO A 103 -6.70 -4.71 0.05
C PRO A 103 -5.22 -5.09 -0.20
N PHE A 104 -4.93 -6.35 -0.57
CA PHE A 104 -3.57 -6.78 -0.90
C PHE A 104 -3.05 -6.10 -2.15
N TRP A 105 -3.89 -6.00 -3.19
CA TRP A 105 -3.52 -5.29 -4.41
C TRP A 105 -3.28 -3.81 -4.16
N LEU A 106 -4.13 -3.16 -3.38
CA LEU A 106 -4.01 -1.74 -3.04
C LEU A 106 -2.76 -1.45 -2.22
N GLY A 107 -2.47 -2.27 -1.18
CA GLY A 107 -1.27 -2.12 -0.37
C GLY A 107 0.02 -2.34 -1.18
N ASN A 108 0.07 -3.40 -1.99
CA ASN A 108 1.22 -3.66 -2.87
C ASN A 108 1.39 -2.57 -3.95
N ALA A 109 0.30 -2.08 -4.53
CA ALA A 109 0.35 -0.97 -5.49
C ALA A 109 0.90 0.32 -4.85
N SER A 110 0.55 0.57 -3.58
CA SER A 110 1.08 1.71 -2.84
C SER A 110 2.58 1.60 -2.59
N TYR A 111 3.08 0.42 -2.17
CA TYR A 111 4.52 0.19 -2.04
C TYR A 111 5.25 0.33 -3.39
N LEU A 112 4.66 -0.20 -4.46
CA LEU A 112 5.23 -0.03 -5.80
C LEU A 112 5.34 1.45 -6.18
N MET A 113 4.32 2.26 -5.84
CA MET A 113 4.37 3.70 -6.06
C MET A 113 5.48 4.38 -5.25
N VAL A 114 5.66 4.00 -3.98
CA VAL A 114 6.77 4.50 -3.14
C VAL A 114 8.11 4.15 -3.77
N LEU A 115 8.30 2.92 -4.26
CA LEU A 115 9.53 2.48 -4.91
C LEU A 115 9.80 3.26 -6.21
N LEU A 116 8.78 3.46 -7.05
CA LEU A 116 8.91 4.21 -8.29
C LEU A 116 9.26 5.68 -8.03
N LEU A 117 8.55 6.34 -7.11
CA LEU A 117 8.81 7.74 -6.77
C LEU A 117 10.17 7.92 -6.08
N SER A 118 10.57 6.99 -5.21
CA SER A 118 11.89 7.02 -4.57
C SER A 118 13.00 6.78 -5.58
N SER A 119 12.81 5.85 -6.53
CA SER A 119 13.76 5.63 -7.62
C SER A 119 13.90 6.89 -8.48
N LEU A 120 12.79 7.53 -8.84
CA LEU A 120 12.80 8.80 -9.57
C LEU A 120 13.53 9.90 -8.79
N TYR A 121 13.27 10.00 -7.48
CA TYR A 121 13.90 10.95 -6.57
C TYR A 121 15.42 10.78 -6.54
N LEU A 122 15.91 9.55 -6.44
CA LEU A 122 17.33 9.22 -6.37
C LEU A 122 18.02 9.35 -7.73
N LEU A 123 17.40 8.88 -8.82
CA LEU A 123 17.98 8.90 -10.16
C LEU A 123 18.13 10.31 -10.73
N LEU A 124 17.15 11.18 -10.47
CA LEU A 124 17.15 12.56 -10.97
C LEU A 124 17.78 13.55 -9.97
N ASP A 125 18.29 13.05 -8.84
CA ASP A 125 18.86 13.86 -7.76
C ASP A 125 17.96 15.04 -7.39
N ILE A 126 16.68 14.73 -7.14
CA ILE A 126 15.62 15.74 -6.93
C ILE A 126 15.91 16.61 -5.70
N SER A 127 16.75 16.14 -4.78
CA SER A 127 17.25 16.89 -3.62
C SER A 127 17.82 18.27 -3.98
N LYS A 128 18.39 18.41 -5.19
CA LYS A 128 18.95 19.68 -5.70
C LYS A 128 17.90 20.64 -6.26
N ILE A 129 16.70 20.15 -6.56
CA ILE A 129 15.62 20.94 -7.18
C ILE A 129 14.65 21.41 -6.09
N SER A 130 14.83 22.65 -5.64
CA SER A 130 14.18 23.16 -4.42
C SER A 130 12.64 23.02 -4.43
N ILE A 131 11.99 23.27 -5.55
CA ILE A 131 10.52 23.20 -5.65
C ILE A 131 10.04 21.74 -5.65
N LEU A 132 10.76 20.84 -6.33
CA LEU A 132 10.31 19.47 -6.52
C LEU A 132 10.50 18.65 -5.24
N ASP A 133 11.62 18.83 -4.53
CA ASP A 133 11.86 18.20 -3.24
C ASP A 133 10.87 18.68 -2.15
N LEU A 134 10.42 19.95 -2.19
CA LEU A 134 9.42 20.48 -1.26
C LEU A 134 8.11 19.67 -1.26
N TYR A 135 7.73 19.08 -2.40
CA TYR A 135 6.49 18.31 -2.54
C TYR A 135 6.73 16.81 -2.63
N LEU A 136 7.78 16.38 -3.33
CA LEU A 136 8.00 14.97 -3.62
C LEU A 136 8.46 14.19 -2.39
N PHE A 137 9.34 14.78 -1.56
CA PHE A 137 9.79 14.13 -0.33
C PHE A 137 8.63 13.91 0.67
N PRO A 138 7.78 14.92 0.98
CA PRO A 138 6.58 14.71 1.77
C PRO A 138 5.61 13.69 1.15
N LEU A 139 5.46 13.69 -0.18
CA LEU A 139 4.57 12.74 -0.88
C LEU A 139 5.04 11.29 -0.71
N ILE A 140 6.33 11.04 -0.92
CA ILE A 140 6.94 9.72 -0.72
C ILE A 140 6.73 9.26 0.73
N THR A 141 6.98 10.16 1.69
CA THR A 141 6.83 9.87 3.11
C THR A 141 5.39 9.52 3.47
N ALA A 142 4.42 10.32 3.02
CA ALA A 142 3.01 10.08 3.24
C ALA A 142 2.54 8.74 2.64
N LEU A 143 2.94 8.44 1.40
CA LEU A 143 2.61 7.16 0.75
C LEU A 143 3.28 5.98 1.46
N PHE A 144 4.48 6.15 1.99
CA PHE A 144 5.15 5.12 2.77
C PHE A 144 4.37 4.80 4.04
N PHE A 145 3.96 5.82 4.80
CA PHE A 145 3.12 5.61 6.00
C PHE A 145 1.76 5.00 5.66
N TYR A 146 1.11 5.44 4.59
CA TYR A 146 -0.12 4.82 4.10
C TYR A 146 0.06 3.30 3.86
N SER A 147 1.13 2.94 3.16
CA SER A 147 1.46 1.53 2.84
C SER A 147 1.74 0.71 4.10
N LEU A 148 2.43 1.32 5.06
CA LEU A 148 2.80 0.69 6.33
C LEU A 148 1.57 0.39 7.19
N VAL A 149 0.64 1.34 7.31
CA VAL A 149 -0.63 1.12 8.02
C VAL A 149 -1.47 0.05 7.32
N SER A 150 -1.57 0.11 5.99
CA SER A 150 -2.26 -0.92 5.20
C SER A 150 -1.68 -2.32 5.44
N THR A 151 -0.36 -2.43 5.65
CA THR A 151 0.30 -3.71 5.92
C THR A 151 -0.14 -4.32 7.25
N PHE A 152 -0.34 -3.52 8.29
CA PHE A 152 -0.85 -4.02 9.56
C PHE A 152 -2.28 -4.58 9.42
N PHE A 153 -3.14 -3.93 8.64
CA PHE A 153 -4.47 -4.46 8.33
C PHE A 153 -4.42 -5.76 7.53
N LEU A 154 -3.51 -5.86 6.57
CA LEU A 154 -3.28 -7.09 5.80
C LEU A 154 -2.80 -8.22 6.70
N LEU A 155 -1.80 -7.97 7.55
CA LEU A 155 -1.27 -8.95 8.49
C LEU A 155 -2.35 -9.46 9.44
N ALA A 156 -3.15 -8.55 10.02
CA ALA A 156 -4.27 -8.93 10.89
C ALA A 156 -5.29 -9.81 10.15
N THR A 157 -5.54 -9.53 8.87
CA THR A 157 -6.44 -10.33 8.01
C THR A 157 -5.86 -11.72 7.74
N VAL A 158 -4.57 -11.83 7.41
CA VAL A 158 -3.88 -13.12 7.20
C VAL A 158 -3.87 -13.96 8.47
N ILE A 159 -3.55 -13.38 9.63
CA ILE A 159 -3.51 -14.09 10.91
C ILE A 159 -4.89 -14.63 11.25
N ARG A 160 -5.94 -13.83 11.10
CA ARG A 160 -7.33 -14.28 11.31
C ARG A 160 -7.67 -15.43 10.35
N PHE A 161 -7.31 -15.30 9.08
CA PHE A 161 -7.55 -16.34 8.08
C PHE A 161 -6.84 -17.65 8.43
N GLY A 162 -5.55 -17.59 8.79
CA GLY A 162 -4.77 -18.76 9.19
C GLY A 162 -5.27 -19.42 10.48
N TYR A 163 -5.82 -18.64 11.42
CA TYR A 163 -6.46 -19.16 12.62
C TYR A 163 -7.72 -19.99 12.29
N PHE A 164 -8.57 -19.49 11.38
CA PHE A 164 -9.77 -20.21 10.93
C PHE A 164 -9.44 -21.52 10.21
N THR A 165 -8.44 -21.53 9.32
CA THR A 165 -8.05 -22.77 8.61
C THR A 165 -7.43 -23.82 9.53
N ASN A 166 -6.92 -23.44 10.70
CA ASN A 166 -6.35 -24.38 11.68
C ASN A 166 -7.41 -24.96 12.63
N ILE A 167 -8.58 -24.32 12.74
CA ILE A 167 -9.72 -24.86 13.49
C ILE A 167 -10.39 -25.97 12.67
N ASP A 168 -10.58 -25.78 11.36
CA ASP A 168 -11.23 -26.77 10.48
C ASP A 168 -10.39 -28.04 10.23
N ASN A 169 -9.09 -28.03 10.56
CA ASN A 169 -8.21 -29.21 10.45
C ASN A 169 -8.13 -30.04 11.74
N LYS A 170 -8.90 -29.70 12.78
CA LYS A 170 -8.97 -30.44 14.06
C LYS A 170 -10.23 -31.30 14.20
N GLU A 171 -11.03 -31.44 13.15
CA GLU A 171 -12.09 -32.45 13.02
C GLU A 171 -11.64 -33.60 12.11
#